data_AF-A0A803QHD0-F1
#
_entry.id   AF-A0A803QHD0-F1
#
_cell.length_a   1.000
_cell.length_b   1.000
_cell.length_c   1.000
_cell.angle_alpha   90.00
_cell.angle_beta   90.00
_cell.angle_gamma   90.00
#
_symmetry.space_group_name_H-M   'P 1'
#
loop_
_entity.id
_entity.type
_entity.pdbx_description
1 polymer ?
#
loop_
_entity_poly.entity_id
_entity_poly.type
_entity_poly.pdbx_seq_one_letter_code
_entity_poly.pdbx_strand_id
1 'polypeptide(L)'
;MNDPLLIIGDLNGTLQDSECLNYVNSSNSSRYAFDLRRMVNRVGLVDLGYQGPGFTWVKGSSRSMNTGRNYIKRARLDRGLATTDWRIQFPNAIVEHLSAAVSDHRPILLDTTGGIRCRSRLFKYENMWARDKRCFWVVKEAWAKRLHHNPLVNFHRKVKQTSQKLNYWNKTQFRNIQNQVSLKRAALQEVENRHQDDLLAIDLAKNDLNEALLREEIHWKQKSRVQWLQSGVILATGFIHILPDAFDSLTSPCLEKNPWGNFPFAGFVAMVSAMGTMMVDTFATNYYERAHFNKALPVKEDAHVHEVAHEGHVHVHTHATHGHAHGSAFVSDDLSTADLVRHRVISQVLELGIVVHSIIIGISLGASYSPNTIKPLVAALTFHQFFEGMGLGGCISQAKFKSKAIATMVLFFSLTTPTGIGIGMGISSVYNENGPTALMVEGIFNSASAGILIYMALVDLLAADFTSPRMKCNIRLQLGAHLSLLLGSGCMSLLAKWA
;
A
#
# COMPACT_ATOMS: atom_id res chain seq x y z
N MET A 1 -5.06 -13.63 -46.20
CA MET A 1 -4.95 -12.61 -45.14
C MET A 1 -3.49 -12.19 -45.15
N ASN A 2 -3.17 -10.98 -45.59
CA ASN A 2 -1.78 -10.54 -45.80
C ASN A 2 -1.24 -9.67 -44.66
N ASP A 3 -1.98 -9.53 -43.56
CA ASP A 3 -1.56 -8.74 -42.40
C ASP A 3 -1.07 -9.65 -41.27
N PRO A 4 0.01 -9.27 -40.56
CA PRO A 4 0.53 -10.03 -39.42
C PRO A 4 -0.52 -10.10 -38.30
N LEU A 5 -1.06 -11.29 -38.07
CA LEU A 5 -2.08 -11.56 -37.06
C LEU A 5 -1.50 -12.28 -35.85
N LEU A 6 -1.92 -11.84 -34.66
CA LEU A 6 -1.73 -12.49 -33.37
C LEU A 6 -3.08 -12.60 -32.67
N ILE A 7 -3.40 -13.80 -32.19
CA ILE A 7 -4.56 -14.11 -31.34
C ILE A 7 -4.01 -14.52 -29.98
N ILE A 8 -4.43 -13.86 -28.91
CA ILE A 8 -3.95 -14.15 -27.55
C ILE A 8 -5.09 -14.10 -26.55
N GLY A 9 -5.14 -15.07 -25.64
CA GLY A 9 -6.13 -15.15 -24.57
C GLY A 9 -6.62 -16.58 -24.36
N ASP A 10 -7.73 -16.71 -23.63
CA ASP A 10 -8.41 -17.99 -23.40
C ASP A 10 -9.16 -18.45 -24.66
N LEU A 11 -8.68 -19.54 -25.26
CA LEU A 11 -9.32 -20.15 -26.44
C LEU A 11 -10.23 -21.32 -26.08
N ASN A 12 -10.36 -21.66 -24.80
CA ASN A 12 -11.18 -22.77 -24.29
C ASN A 12 -10.91 -24.13 -24.98
N GLY A 13 -9.70 -24.33 -25.52
CA GLY A 13 -9.33 -25.56 -26.23
C GLY A 13 -7.84 -25.85 -26.25
N THR A 14 -7.49 -27.13 -26.46
CA THR A 14 -6.10 -27.62 -26.49
C THR A 14 -5.65 -28.06 -27.87
N LEU A 15 -4.39 -27.80 -28.20
CA LEU A 15 -3.77 -28.21 -29.46
C LEU A 15 -3.13 -29.60 -29.38
N GLN A 16 -2.73 -30.02 -28.18
CA GLN A 16 -2.17 -31.35 -27.94
C GLN A 16 -2.86 -32.01 -26.74
N ASP A 17 -2.93 -33.34 -26.73
CA ASP A 17 -3.57 -34.08 -25.63
C ASP A 17 -2.74 -33.98 -24.33
N SER A 18 -1.43 -33.77 -24.47
CA SER A 18 -0.49 -33.48 -23.37
C SER A 18 -0.80 -32.18 -22.62
N GLU A 19 -1.60 -31.29 -23.21
CA GLU A 19 -2.00 -30.03 -22.60
C GLU A 19 -3.19 -30.17 -21.64
N CYS A 20 -3.68 -31.39 -21.42
CA CYS A 20 -4.74 -31.73 -20.47
C CYS A 20 -4.24 -32.74 -19.43
N LEU A 21 -4.66 -32.57 -18.17
CA LEU A 21 -4.40 -33.52 -17.09
C LEU A 21 -5.71 -33.90 -16.39
N ASN A 22 -5.92 -35.20 -16.17
CA ASN A 22 -7.11 -35.79 -15.54
C ASN A 22 -8.44 -35.50 -16.26
N TYR A 23 -8.39 -35.31 -17.58
CA TYR A 23 -9.57 -35.30 -18.45
C TYR A 23 -9.88 -36.74 -18.90
N VAL A 24 -10.86 -37.39 -18.25
CA VAL A 24 -11.39 -38.68 -18.72
C VAL A 24 -12.31 -38.40 -19.91
N ASN A 25 -12.08 -39.06 -21.05
CA ASN A 25 -12.80 -38.99 -22.33
C ASN A 25 -14.23 -38.44 -22.24
N SER A 26 -14.36 -37.11 -22.18
CA SER A 26 -15.63 -36.40 -22.34
C SER A 26 -15.74 -36.03 -23.80
N SER A 27 -16.68 -36.65 -24.49
CA SER A 27 -16.95 -36.49 -25.93
C SER A 27 -17.15 -35.04 -26.41
N ASN A 28 -17.43 -34.10 -25.50
CA ASN A 28 -17.58 -32.68 -25.83
C ASN A 28 -16.26 -31.90 -25.77
N SER A 29 -15.33 -32.25 -24.87
CA SER A 29 -14.01 -31.60 -24.78
C SER A 29 -13.13 -31.91 -25.99
N SER A 30 -13.32 -33.08 -26.61
CA SER A 30 -12.58 -33.48 -27.81
C SER A 30 -13.04 -32.76 -29.07
N ARG A 31 -14.33 -32.39 -29.18
CA ARG A 31 -14.87 -31.65 -30.34
C ARG A 31 -14.33 -30.22 -30.43
N TYR A 32 -14.38 -29.46 -29.33
CA TYR A 32 -13.83 -28.09 -29.32
C TYR A 32 -12.32 -28.06 -29.57
N ALA A 33 -11.57 -28.98 -28.95
CA ALA A 33 -10.13 -29.13 -29.21
C ALA A 33 -9.85 -29.50 -30.68
N PHE A 34 -10.65 -30.40 -31.26
CA PHE A 34 -10.56 -30.79 -32.67
C PHE A 34 -10.83 -29.60 -33.62
N ASP A 35 -11.90 -28.85 -33.38
CA ASP A 35 -12.26 -27.69 -34.19
C ASP A 35 -11.21 -26.58 -34.10
N LEU A 36 -10.66 -26.35 -32.90
CA LEU A 36 -9.55 -25.43 -32.70
C LEU A 36 -8.29 -25.88 -33.47
N ARG A 37 -7.87 -27.15 -33.33
CA ARG A 37 -6.73 -27.73 -34.07
C ARG A 37 -6.93 -27.59 -35.58
N ARG A 38 -8.13 -27.89 -36.07
CA ARG A 38 -8.50 -27.76 -37.48
C ARG A 38 -8.42 -26.31 -37.95
N MET A 39 -8.91 -25.36 -37.15
CA MET A 39 -8.85 -23.94 -37.47
C MET A 39 -7.40 -23.44 -37.52
N VAL A 40 -6.58 -23.78 -36.52
CA VAL A 40 -5.15 -23.41 -36.46
C VAL A 40 -4.40 -23.91 -37.69
N ASN A 41 -4.58 -25.19 -38.03
CA ASN A 41 -3.94 -25.78 -39.20
C ASN A 41 -4.42 -25.17 -40.52
N ARG A 42 -5.74 -24.91 -40.66
CA ARG A 42 -6.31 -24.33 -41.89
C ARG A 42 -5.85 -22.89 -42.11
N VAL A 43 -5.70 -22.11 -41.03
CA VAL A 43 -5.28 -20.70 -41.10
C VAL A 43 -3.75 -20.57 -41.15
N GLY A 44 -3.00 -21.63 -40.80
CA GLY A 44 -1.53 -21.61 -40.77
C GLY A 44 -0.98 -20.85 -39.56
N LEU A 45 -1.65 -20.92 -38.42
CA LEU A 45 -1.22 -20.27 -37.19
C LEU A 45 -0.17 -21.13 -36.46
N VAL A 46 0.82 -20.47 -35.89
CA VAL A 46 1.89 -21.05 -35.09
C VAL A 46 1.66 -20.72 -33.62
N ASP A 47 1.67 -21.74 -32.75
CA ASP A 47 1.66 -21.51 -31.30
C ASP A 47 2.97 -20.85 -30.89
N LEU A 48 2.88 -19.75 -30.15
CA LEU A 48 4.05 -19.00 -29.73
C LEU A 48 4.91 -19.73 -28.70
N GLY A 49 4.40 -20.82 -28.13
CA GLY A 49 4.99 -21.52 -27.00
C GLY A 49 4.75 -20.78 -25.69
N TYR A 50 5.45 -21.19 -24.63
CA TYR A 50 5.37 -20.52 -23.34
C TYR A 50 6.62 -20.77 -22.48
N GLN A 51 6.79 -19.92 -21.46
CA GLN A 51 7.71 -20.11 -20.33
C GLN A 51 6.92 -20.16 -19.02
N GLY A 52 7.39 -20.96 -18.06
CA GLY A 52 6.73 -21.15 -16.77
C GLY A 52 5.80 -22.39 -16.72
N PRO A 53 4.81 -22.40 -15.82
CA PRO A 53 3.95 -23.57 -15.58
C PRO A 53 3.13 -23.98 -16.82
N GLY A 54 3.09 -25.28 -17.13
CA GLY A 54 2.48 -25.79 -18.37
C GLY A 54 0.96 -25.71 -18.50
N PHE A 55 0.24 -25.49 -17.40
CA PHE A 55 -1.21 -25.39 -17.39
C PHE A 55 -1.64 -24.00 -16.98
N THR A 56 -2.57 -23.41 -17.74
CA THR A 56 -3.11 -22.07 -17.49
C THR A 56 -4.44 -22.10 -16.75
N TRP A 57 -5.15 -23.23 -16.76
CA TRP A 57 -6.41 -23.40 -16.03
C TRP A 57 -6.35 -24.59 -15.07
N VAL A 58 -6.95 -24.43 -13.88
CA VAL A 58 -7.04 -25.48 -12.85
C VAL A 58 -8.41 -25.48 -12.18
N LYS A 59 -9.05 -26.65 -12.12
CA LYS A 59 -10.28 -26.85 -11.35
C LYS A 59 -10.13 -27.98 -10.35
N GLY A 60 -10.44 -27.69 -9.09
CA GLY A 60 -10.60 -28.69 -8.03
C GLY A 60 -11.95 -29.39 -8.17
N SER A 61 -11.97 -30.72 -8.17
CA SER A 61 -13.21 -31.49 -7.98
C SER A 61 -13.39 -31.80 -6.49
N SER A 62 -14.60 -31.61 -5.98
CA SER A 62 -14.95 -31.99 -4.61
C SER A 62 -14.74 -33.50 -4.38
N ARG A 63 -14.45 -33.82 -3.11
CA ARG A 63 -14.08 -35.13 -2.57
C ARG A 63 -15.05 -36.22 -3.06
N SER A 64 -14.56 -37.18 -3.85
CA SER A 64 -15.32 -38.40 -4.11
C SER A 64 -15.35 -39.24 -2.85
N MET A 65 -16.55 -39.43 -2.27
CA MET A 65 -16.77 -40.11 -1.00
C MET A 65 -16.29 -41.57 -1.01
N ASN A 66 -16.09 -42.17 -2.19
CA ASN A 66 -15.78 -43.59 -2.34
C ASN A 66 -14.30 -43.94 -2.58
N THR A 67 -13.41 -42.98 -2.89
CA THR A 67 -12.01 -43.32 -3.24
C THR A 67 -10.93 -42.49 -2.54
N GLY A 68 -11.31 -41.48 -1.75
CA GLY A 68 -10.37 -40.69 -0.94
C GLY A 68 -9.31 -39.89 -1.73
N ARG A 69 -9.36 -39.87 -3.07
CA ARG A 69 -8.40 -39.16 -3.92
C ARG A 69 -8.98 -37.86 -4.47
N ASN A 70 -8.22 -36.76 -4.33
CA ASN A 70 -8.52 -35.47 -4.94
C ASN A 70 -8.16 -35.51 -6.44
N TYR A 71 -9.14 -35.34 -7.32
CA TYR A 71 -8.89 -35.22 -8.76
C TYR A 71 -8.87 -33.73 -9.15
N ILE A 72 -7.66 -33.22 -9.39
CA ILE A 72 -7.45 -31.87 -9.92
C ILE A 72 -7.42 -31.97 -11.45
N LYS A 73 -8.31 -31.26 -12.14
CA LYS A 73 -8.27 -31.12 -13.59
C LYS A 73 -7.43 -29.91 -13.96
N ARG A 74 -6.55 -30.05 -14.96
CA ARG A 74 -5.72 -28.95 -15.45
C ARG A 74 -5.70 -28.95 -16.97
N ALA A 75 -5.68 -27.77 -17.56
CA ALA A 75 -5.57 -27.61 -19.01
C ALA A 75 -4.79 -26.34 -19.37
N ARG A 76 -4.18 -26.31 -20.56
CA ARG A 76 -3.66 -25.08 -21.17
C ARG A 76 -4.71 -24.51 -22.13
N LEU A 77 -5.51 -23.56 -21.64
CA LEU A 77 -6.60 -22.94 -22.41
C LEU A 77 -6.15 -21.57 -22.98
N ASP A 78 -5.43 -20.81 -22.17
CA ASP A 78 -4.80 -19.54 -22.57
C ASP A 78 -3.52 -19.74 -23.40
N ARG A 79 -3.44 -19.12 -24.60
CA ARG A 79 -2.24 -19.16 -25.46
C ARG A 79 -2.15 -17.99 -26.42
N GLY A 80 -0.97 -17.81 -27.02
CA GLY A 80 -0.75 -16.90 -28.16
C GLY A 80 -0.55 -17.69 -29.45
N LEU A 81 -1.40 -17.46 -30.45
CA LEU A 81 -1.31 -18.02 -31.80
C LEU A 81 -1.00 -16.90 -32.78
N ALA A 82 0.06 -17.04 -33.58
CA ALA A 82 0.47 -16.02 -34.51
C ALA A 82 0.65 -16.57 -35.92
N THR A 83 0.42 -15.73 -36.92
CA THR A 83 0.83 -16.02 -38.30
C THR A 83 2.35 -16.05 -38.42
N THR A 84 2.86 -16.79 -39.42
CA THR A 84 4.30 -16.82 -39.72
C THR A 84 4.87 -15.42 -39.95
N ASP A 85 4.13 -14.55 -40.65
CA ASP A 85 4.54 -13.16 -40.90
C ASP A 85 4.69 -12.34 -39.61
N TRP A 86 3.79 -12.53 -38.64
CA TRP A 86 3.92 -11.91 -37.32
C TRP A 86 5.15 -12.44 -36.57
N ARG A 87 5.40 -13.75 -36.62
CA ARG A 87 6.55 -14.38 -35.97
C ARG A 87 7.88 -13.89 -36.56
N ILE A 88 7.94 -13.65 -37.87
CA ILE A 88 9.12 -13.07 -38.54
C ILE A 88 9.37 -11.63 -38.04
N GLN A 89 8.31 -10.84 -37.80
CA GLN A 89 8.45 -9.48 -37.27
C GLN A 89 8.89 -9.45 -35.80
N PHE A 90 8.48 -10.44 -35.01
CA PHE A 90 8.82 -10.56 -33.59
C PHE A 90 9.51 -11.90 -33.28
N PRO A 91 10.76 -12.11 -33.75
CA PRO A 91 11.44 -13.40 -33.64
C PRO A 91 11.72 -13.77 -32.18
N ASN A 92 11.93 -12.78 -31.32
CA ASN A 92 12.22 -12.94 -29.90
C ASN A 92 10.98 -12.96 -29.00
N ALA A 93 9.77 -12.97 -29.58
CA ALA A 93 8.55 -12.93 -28.78
C ALA A 93 8.39 -14.20 -27.94
N ILE A 94 8.21 -14.02 -26.63
CA ILE A 94 7.94 -15.08 -25.67
C ILE A 94 6.61 -14.82 -24.96
N VAL A 95 5.91 -15.90 -24.63
CA VAL A 95 4.72 -15.85 -23.76
C VAL A 95 5.11 -16.44 -22.41
N GLU A 96 4.84 -15.73 -21.32
CA GLU A 96 5.10 -16.19 -19.95
C GLU A 96 3.79 -16.47 -19.23
N HIS A 97 3.68 -17.63 -18.59
CA HIS A 97 2.55 -17.98 -17.73
C HIS A 97 2.83 -17.52 -16.30
N LEU A 98 2.10 -16.51 -15.84
CA LEU A 98 2.25 -15.95 -14.51
C LEU A 98 1.49 -16.78 -13.47
N SER A 99 1.81 -16.59 -12.19
CA SER A 99 1.06 -17.21 -11.10
C SER A 99 -0.14 -16.35 -10.69
N ALA A 100 -1.31 -16.98 -10.57
CA ALA A 100 -2.52 -16.35 -10.05
C ALA A 100 -2.81 -16.85 -8.64
N ALA A 101 -3.18 -15.95 -7.74
CA ALA A 101 -3.57 -16.30 -6.37
C ALA A 101 -5.10 -16.49 -6.22
N VAL A 102 -5.90 -15.83 -7.07
CA VAL A 102 -7.36 -15.68 -6.87
C VAL A 102 -8.18 -16.22 -8.04
N SER A 103 -7.56 -16.46 -9.19
CA SER A 103 -8.24 -16.97 -10.40
C SER A 103 -7.91 -18.45 -10.62
N ASP A 104 -8.88 -19.19 -11.15
CA ASP A 104 -8.67 -20.54 -11.69
C ASP A 104 -7.90 -20.54 -13.02
N HIS A 105 -7.78 -19.36 -13.66
CA HIS A 105 -6.89 -19.08 -14.77
C HIS A 105 -5.60 -18.36 -14.35
N ARG A 106 -4.52 -18.63 -15.08
CA ARG A 106 -3.23 -17.94 -14.99
C ARG A 106 -3.14 -16.83 -16.03
N PRO A 107 -2.76 -15.60 -15.64
CA PRO A 107 -2.45 -14.56 -16.60
C PRO A 107 -1.30 -14.98 -17.53
N ILE A 108 -1.43 -14.65 -18.82
CA ILE A 108 -0.37 -14.81 -19.80
C ILE A 108 0.21 -13.43 -20.18
N LEU A 109 1.52 -13.33 -20.23
CA LEU A 109 2.25 -12.11 -20.59
C LEU A 109 2.97 -12.33 -21.92
N LEU A 110 2.70 -11.50 -22.91
CA LEU A 110 3.47 -11.48 -24.16
C LEU A 110 4.60 -10.45 -24.06
N ASP A 111 5.84 -10.91 -24.10
CA ASP A 111 7.01 -10.05 -24.25
C ASP A 111 7.56 -10.18 -25.67
N THR A 112 7.35 -9.15 -26.49
CA THR A 112 7.83 -9.09 -27.87
C THR A 112 9.35 -8.87 -27.99
N THR A 113 10.02 -8.58 -26.88
CA THR A 113 11.45 -8.23 -26.82
C THR A 113 12.33 -9.31 -26.20
N GLY A 114 11.74 -10.42 -25.74
CA GLY A 114 12.50 -11.59 -25.26
C GLY A 114 13.30 -11.35 -23.99
N GLY A 115 12.80 -10.54 -23.05
CA GLY A 115 13.41 -10.34 -21.73
C GLY A 115 14.49 -9.26 -21.66
N ILE A 116 14.62 -8.40 -22.68
CA ILE A 116 15.55 -7.27 -22.63
C ILE A 116 15.10 -6.30 -21.52
N ARG A 117 15.84 -6.29 -20.41
CA ARG A 117 15.63 -5.34 -19.30
C ARG A 117 15.68 -3.91 -19.83
N CYS A 118 14.51 -3.27 -19.88
CA CYS A 118 14.40 -1.88 -20.31
C CYS A 118 15.14 -0.98 -19.30
N ARG A 119 16.33 -0.50 -19.69
CA ARG A 119 17.16 0.44 -18.88
C ARG A 119 16.66 1.89 -18.92
N SER A 120 15.61 2.19 -19.68
CA SER A 120 15.13 3.57 -19.78
C SER A 120 14.51 4.02 -18.45
N ARG A 121 14.81 5.26 -18.03
CA ARG A 121 14.10 5.88 -16.91
C ARG A 121 12.61 5.92 -17.26
N LEU A 122 11.84 5.07 -16.59
CA LEU A 122 10.38 5.12 -16.65
C LEU A 122 9.91 6.51 -16.26
N PHE A 123 8.91 7.00 -16.98
CA PHE A 123 8.18 8.20 -16.62
C PHE A 123 7.65 8.08 -15.20
N LYS A 124 7.80 9.14 -14.42
CA LYS A 124 7.22 9.26 -13.09
C LYS A 124 6.36 10.49 -13.04
N TYR A 125 5.12 10.32 -12.61
CA TYR A 125 4.23 11.43 -12.33
C TYR A 125 4.64 12.09 -11.02
N GLU A 126 4.86 13.41 -11.02
CA GLU A 126 5.11 14.16 -9.79
C GLU A 126 3.80 14.73 -9.24
N ASN A 127 3.48 14.42 -8.00
CA ASN A 127 2.19 14.78 -7.40
C ASN A 127 1.98 16.30 -7.34
N MET A 128 3.07 17.08 -7.28
CA MET A 128 3.03 18.54 -7.30
C MET A 128 2.37 19.11 -8.56
N TRP A 129 2.42 18.38 -9.69
CA TRP A 129 1.84 18.81 -10.96
C TRP A 129 0.32 18.98 -10.88
N ALA A 130 -0.37 18.15 -10.09
CA ALA A 130 -1.82 18.21 -9.94
C ALA A 130 -2.31 19.51 -9.28
N ARG A 131 -1.45 20.20 -8.52
CA ARG A 131 -1.81 21.48 -7.86
C ARG A 131 -1.87 22.65 -8.84
N ASP A 132 -1.11 22.58 -9.93
CA ASP A 132 -1.14 23.64 -10.93
C ASP A 132 -2.32 23.41 -11.89
N LYS A 133 -3.25 24.37 -11.91
CA LYS A 133 -4.44 24.34 -12.78
C LYS A 133 -4.08 24.15 -14.26
N ARG A 134 -2.86 24.53 -14.68
CA ARG A 134 -2.37 24.36 -16.05
C ARG A 134 -2.12 22.89 -16.41
N CYS A 135 -1.91 22.01 -15.44
CA CYS A 135 -1.72 20.57 -15.67
C CYS A 135 -2.91 19.97 -16.44
N PHE A 136 -4.14 20.36 -16.09
CA PHE A 136 -5.34 19.93 -16.79
C PHE A 136 -5.27 20.22 -18.30
N TRP A 137 -4.82 21.42 -18.67
CA TRP A 137 -4.70 21.82 -20.07
C TRP A 137 -3.61 21.04 -20.81
N VAL A 138 -2.47 20.77 -20.16
CA VAL A 138 -1.40 19.93 -20.72
C VAL A 138 -1.92 18.53 -21.04
N VAL A 139 -2.70 17.93 -20.14
CA VAL A 139 -3.31 16.62 -20.36
C VAL A 139 -4.40 16.70 -21.45
N LYS A 140 -5.31 17.66 -21.38
CA LYS A 140 -6.37 17.85 -22.38
C LYS A 140 -5.79 18.01 -23.79
N GLU A 141 -4.72 18.79 -23.93
CA GLU A 141 -4.03 19.00 -25.20
C GLU A 141 -3.25 17.76 -25.66
N ALA A 142 -2.77 16.92 -24.74
CA ALA A 142 -2.19 15.60 -25.08
C ALA A 142 -3.26 14.62 -25.57
N TRP A 143 -4.52 14.79 -25.17
CA TRP A 143 -5.62 13.88 -25.52
C TRP A 143 -6.49 14.36 -26.68
N ALA A 144 -6.29 15.60 -27.15
CA ALA A 144 -7.14 16.27 -28.11
C ALA A 144 -7.22 15.58 -29.49
N LYS A 145 -6.11 15.01 -29.98
CA LYS A 145 -6.05 14.39 -31.30
C LYS A 145 -6.19 12.88 -31.22
N ARG A 146 -6.88 12.28 -32.19
CA ARG A 146 -6.81 10.83 -32.44
C ARG A 146 -5.48 10.53 -33.13
N LEU A 147 -4.65 9.70 -32.49
CA LEU A 147 -3.30 9.35 -32.94
C LEU A 147 -3.26 8.02 -33.70
N HIS A 148 -4.35 7.25 -33.65
CA HIS A 148 -4.48 6.00 -34.37
C HIS A 148 -5.95 5.60 -34.59
N HIS A 149 -6.21 4.84 -35.66
CA HIS A 149 -7.53 4.29 -35.96
C HIS A 149 -7.94 3.21 -34.96
N ASN A 150 -7.06 2.27 -34.62
CA ASN A 150 -7.32 1.28 -33.57
C ASN A 150 -7.45 1.95 -32.17
N PRO A 151 -8.56 1.74 -31.43
CA PRO A 151 -8.81 2.38 -30.12
C PRO A 151 -7.75 2.10 -29.04
N LEU A 152 -7.24 0.87 -28.94
CA LEU A 152 -6.27 0.48 -27.92
C LEU A 152 -4.89 1.08 -28.20
N VAL A 153 -4.47 1.05 -29.47
CA VAL A 153 -3.22 1.70 -29.91
C VAL A 153 -3.32 3.22 -29.74
N ASN A 154 -4.48 3.80 -30.03
CA ASN A 154 -4.74 5.22 -29.82
C ASN A 154 -4.64 5.60 -28.34
N PHE A 155 -5.24 4.80 -27.45
CA PHE A 155 -5.13 4.99 -26.00
C PHE A 155 -3.67 4.94 -25.53
N HIS A 156 -2.92 3.89 -25.89
CA HIS A 156 -1.50 3.77 -25.53
C HIS A 156 -0.67 4.97 -26.03
N ARG A 157 -0.89 5.41 -27.27
CA ARG A 157 -0.20 6.57 -27.85
C ARG A 157 -0.56 7.87 -27.12
N LYS A 158 -1.83 8.06 -26.72
CA LYS A 158 -2.27 9.23 -25.93
C LYS A 158 -1.62 9.26 -24.55
N VAL A 159 -1.53 8.12 -23.87
CA VAL A 159 -0.82 8.01 -22.57
C VAL A 159 0.66 8.36 -22.74
N LYS A 160 1.32 7.83 -23.78
CA LYS A 160 2.72 8.17 -24.10
C LYS A 160 2.90 9.66 -24.41
N GLN A 161 2.01 10.25 -25.20
CA GLN A 161 2.04 11.68 -25.51
C GLN A 161 1.83 12.54 -24.25
N THR A 162 0.96 12.12 -23.34
CA THR A 162 0.72 12.80 -22.06
C THR A 162 1.99 12.82 -21.22
N SER A 163 2.66 11.67 -21.09
CA SER A 163 3.95 11.56 -20.41
C SER A 163 5.02 12.51 -20.99
N GLN A 164 5.11 12.60 -22.32
CA GLN A 164 6.05 13.49 -23.00
C GLN A 164 5.72 14.97 -22.75
N LYS A 165 4.45 15.36 -22.88
CA LYS A 165 4.01 16.74 -22.65
C LYS A 165 4.19 17.17 -21.20
N LEU A 166 3.85 16.33 -20.24
CA LEU A 166 4.07 16.59 -18.81
C LEU A 166 5.57 16.74 -18.49
N ASN A 167 6.43 15.90 -19.05
CA ASN A 167 7.88 16.04 -18.88
C ASN A 167 8.43 17.35 -19.47
N TYR A 168 7.97 17.73 -20.66
CA TYR A 168 8.37 19.00 -21.29
C TYR A 168 7.89 20.20 -20.47
N TRP A 169 6.63 20.17 -20.03
CA TRP A 169 6.05 21.18 -19.15
C TRP A 169 6.81 21.27 -17.81
N ASN A 170 7.20 20.13 -17.22
CA ASN A 170 8.01 20.10 -16.00
C ASN A 170 9.37 20.78 -16.21
N LYS A 171 10.04 20.51 -17.32
CA LYS A 171 11.34 21.13 -17.66
C LYS A 171 11.24 22.62 -17.93
N THR A 172 10.10 23.12 -18.41
CA THR A 172 9.93 24.54 -18.74
C THR A 172 9.42 25.34 -17.55
N GLN A 173 8.55 24.77 -16.73
CA GLN A 173 7.91 25.48 -15.61
C GLN A 173 8.59 25.23 -14.26
N PHE A 174 9.07 24.02 -13.98
CA PHE A 174 9.50 23.61 -12.62
C PHE A 174 10.94 23.08 -12.55
N ARG A 175 11.75 23.31 -13.60
CA ARG A 175 13.08 22.72 -13.84
C ARG A 175 13.96 22.61 -12.59
N ASN A 176 13.98 23.65 -11.76
CA ASN A 176 14.55 23.62 -10.43
C ASN A 176 13.57 24.26 -9.43
N ILE A 177 12.89 23.42 -8.65
CA ILE A 177 11.89 23.86 -7.69
C ILE A 177 12.51 24.73 -6.58
N GLN A 178 13.77 24.44 -6.21
CA GLN A 178 14.50 25.19 -5.19
C GLN A 178 14.77 26.62 -5.66
N ASN A 179 15.12 26.80 -6.94
CA ASN A 179 15.30 28.14 -7.51
C ASN A 179 13.99 28.95 -7.49
N GLN A 180 12.83 28.31 -7.69
CA GLN A 180 11.56 29.02 -7.59
C GLN A 180 11.27 29.49 -6.16
N VAL A 181 11.55 28.65 -5.16
CA VAL A 181 11.43 29.03 -3.75
C VAL A 181 12.37 30.20 -3.44
N SER A 182 13.63 30.15 -3.88
CA SER A 182 14.59 31.24 -3.69
C SER A 182 14.14 32.55 -4.34
N LEU A 183 13.63 32.50 -5.58
CA LEU A 183 13.10 33.67 -6.28
C LEU A 183 11.89 34.28 -5.56
N LYS A 184 10.95 33.44 -5.07
CA LYS A 184 9.78 33.92 -4.32
C LYS A 184 10.15 34.48 -2.96
N ARG A 185 11.15 33.92 -2.27
CA ARG A 185 11.71 34.51 -1.04
C ARG A 185 12.33 35.88 -1.30
N ALA A 186 13.13 36.02 -2.36
CA ALA A 186 13.72 37.30 -2.73
C ALA A 186 12.66 38.36 -3.09
N ALA A 187 11.60 37.95 -3.80
CA ALA A 187 10.47 38.84 -4.13
C ALA A 187 9.72 39.31 -2.87
N LEU A 188 9.48 38.42 -1.89
CA LEU A 188 8.88 38.80 -0.61
C LEU A 188 9.78 39.79 0.14
N GLN A 189 11.07 39.51 0.22
CA GLN A 189 12.05 40.39 0.87
C GLN A 189 12.10 41.78 0.21
N GLU A 190 12.00 41.85 -1.12
CA GLU A 190 11.94 43.12 -1.84
C GLU A 190 10.69 43.92 -1.49
N VAL A 191 9.52 43.29 -1.40
CA VAL A 191 8.26 43.94 -1.05
C VAL A 191 8.25 44.40 0.41
N GLU A 192 8.80 43.61 1.33
CA GLU A 192 8.93 43.95 2.75
C GLU A 192 9.92 45.10 3.00
N ASN A 193 10.92 45.27 2.14
CA ASN A 193 11.89 46.37 2.23
C ASN A 193 11.39 47.70 1.64
N ARG A 194 10.19 47.73 1.03
CA ARG A 194 9.63 48.98 0.52
C ARG A 194 9.13 49.84 1.68
N HIS A 195 9.41 51.14 1.63
CA HIS A 195 8.99 52.11 2.66
C HIS A 195 7.47 52.37 2.71
N GLN A 196 6.69 51.79 1.80
CA GLN A 196 5.26 52.02 1.68
C GLN A 196 4.52 50.80 2.19
N ASP A 197 3.62 50.99 3.16
CA ASP A 197 2.83 49.92 3.79
C ASP A 197 1.76 49.39 2.82
N ASP A 198 2.18 48.58 1.84
CA ASP A 198 1.30 47.82 0.96
C ASP A 198 1.08 46.40 1.51
N LEU A 199 0.21 46.33 2.52
CA LEU A 199 -0.22 45.08 3.15
C LEU A 199 -0.73 44.04 2.13
N LEU A 200 -1.39 44.49 1.06
CA LEU A 200 -1.93 43.60 0.03
C LEU A 200 -0.81 42.95 -0.79
N ALA A 201 0.21 43.74 -1.19
CA ALA A 201 1.36 43.20 -1.91
C ALA A 201 2.16 42.21 -1.05
N ILE A 202 2.31 42.49 0.25
CA ILE A 202 2.98 41.59 1.21
C ILE A 202 2.20 40.28 1.32
N ASP A 203 0.88 40.33 1.51
CA ASP A 203 0.06 39.13 1.64
C ASP A 203 0.04 38.29 0.36
N LEU A 204 -0.01 38.92 -0.82
CA LEU A 204 0.11 38.23 -2.11
C LEU A 204 1.46 37.54 -2.27
N ALA A 205 2.57 38.23 -1.93
CA ALA A 205 3.91 37.65 -1.99
C ALA A 205 4.10 36.49 -1.01
N LYS A 206 3.54 36.59 0.21
CA LYS A 206 3.52 35.51 1.21
C LYS A 206 2.74 34.29 0.71
N ASN A 207 1.57 34.50 0.13
CA ASN A 207 0.75 33.43 -0.43
C ASN A 207 1.46 32.71 -1.59
N ASP A 208 2.10 33.46 -2.47
CA ASP A 208 2.90 32.91 -3.58
C ASP A 208 4.09 32.08 -3.08
N LEU A 209 4.78 32.54 -2.04
CA LEU A 209 5.87 31.81 -1.41
C LEU A 209 5.37 30.53 -0.72
N ASN A 210 4.26 30.61 0.01
CA ASN A 210 3.64 29.45 0.66
C ASN A 210 3.25 28.36 -0.35
N GLU A 211 2.68 28.73 -1.50
CA GLU A 211 2.36 27.77 -2.57
C GLU A 211 3.61 27.14 -3.19
N ALA A 212 4.70 27.90 -3.36
CA ALA A 212 5.97 27.36 -3.85
C ALA A 212 6.62 26.38 -2.83
N LEU A 213 6.62 26.74 -1.55
CA LEU A 213 7.11 25.89 -0.47
C LEU A 213 6.31 24.59 -0.35
N LEU A 214 4.99 24.66 -0.46
CA LEU A 214 4.12 23.47 -0.41
C LEU A 214 4.36 22.53 -1.59
N ARG A 215 4.67 23.05 -2.78
CA ARG A 215 5.05 22.22 -3.94
C ARG A 215 6.40 21.54 -3.74
N GLU A 216 7.37 22.26 -3.19
CA GLU A 216 8.66 21.70 -2.79
C GLU A 216 8.47 20.59 -1.75
N GLU A 217 7.63 20.82 -0.74
CA GLU A 217 7.29 19.82 0.27
C GLU A 217 6.71 18.56 -0.37
N ILE A 218 5.73 18.67 -1.27
CA ILE A 218 5.13 17.52 -1.97
C ILE A 218 6.18 16.78 -2.81
N HIS A 219 7.04 17.51 -3.50
CA HIS A 219 8.12 16.96 -4.32
C HIS A 219 9.10 16.14 -3.47
N TRP A 220 9.55 16.69 -2.34
CA TRP A 220 10.45 16.00 -1.43
C TRP A 220 9.76 14.89 -0.67
N LYS A 221 8.51 15.04 -0.24
CA LYS A 221 7.72 13.98 0.40
C LYS A 221 7.60 12.75 -0.50
N GLN A 222 7.40 12.94 -1.81
CA GLN A 222 7.37 11.83 -2.77
C GLN A 222 8.76 11.14 -2.93
N LYS A 223 9.84 11.79 -2.49
CA LYS A 223 11.24 11.36 -2.63
C LYS A 223 11.95 11.01 -1.31
N SER A 224 11.45 11.43 -0.15
CA SER A 224 12.27 11.58 1.07
C SER A 224 12.70 10.27 1.70
N ARG A 225 12.05 9.14 1.37
CA ARG A 225 12.40 7.80 1.89
C ARG A 225 12.39 7.70 3.43
N VAL A 226 11.88 8.72 4.12
CA VAL A 226 11.84 8.82 5.61
C VAL A 226 11.00 7.70 6.22
N GLN A 227 10.04 7.17 5.47
CA GLN A 227 9.14 6.10 5.92
C GLN A 227 9.90 4.87 6.42
N TRP A 228 10.99 4.47 5.77
CA TRP A 228 11.75 3.28 6.16
C TRP A 228 12.56 3.48 7.43
N LEU A 229 13.11 4.69 7.62
CA LEU A 229 13.79 5.08 8.85
C LEU A 229 12.80 5.01 10.04
N GLN A 230 11.62 5.60 9.85
CA GLN A 230 10.52 5.56 10.82
C GLN A 230 10.14 4.13 11.18
N SER A 231 9.92 3.25 10.20
CA SER A 231 9.49 1.88 10.49
C SER A 231 10.54 1.13 11.31
N GLY A 232 11.83 1.44 11.10
CA GLY A 232 12.92 0.88 11.89
C GLY A 232 12.91 1.37 13.33
N VAL A 233 12.65 2.65 13.54
CA VAL A 233 12.51 3.25 14.88
C VAL A 233 11.35 2.61 15.63
N ILE A 234 10.15 2.53 15.04
CA ILE A 234 8.97 1.95 15.69
C ILE A 234 9.21 0.48 16.04
N LEU A 235 9.82 -0.27 15.10
CA LEU A 235 10.16 -1.68 15.32
C LEU A 235 11.12 -1.87 16.50
N ALA A 236 12.18 -1.06 16.56
CA ALA A 236 13.17 -1.13 17.64
C ALA A 236 12.59 -0.65 18.98
N THR A 237 11.68 0.33 18.96
CA THR A 237 10.95 0.78 20.16
C THR A 237 10.18 -0.40 20.76
N GLY A 238 9.39 -1.10 19.95
CA GLY A 238 8.64 -2.28 20.40
C GLY A 238 9.53 -3.42 20.91
N PHE A 239 10.56 -3.82 20.15
CA PHE A 239 11.37 -5.00 20.48
C PHE A 239 12.48 -4.78 21.52
N ILE A 240 13.13 -3.61 21.51
CA ILE A 240 14.36 -3.37 22.27
C ILE A 240 14.11 -2.52 23.51
N HIS A 241 13.10 -1.65 23.47
CA HIS A 241 12.79 -0.78 24.60
C HIS A 241 11.61 -1.31 25.41
N ILE A 242 10.43 -1.43 24.80
CA ILE A 242 9.20 -1.64 25.57
C ILE A 242 9.04 -3.11 26.02
N LEU A 243 9.33 -4.06 25.12
CA LEU A 243 9.13 -5.46 25.42
C LEU A 243 10.07 -5.96 26.54
N PRO A 244 11.37 -5.65 26.55
CA PRO A 244 12.26 -6.04 27.65
C PRO A 244 11.84 -5.46 29.00
N ASP A 245 11.49 -4.16 29.06
CA ASP A 245 11.01 -3.53 30.29
C ASP A 245 9.77 -4.26 30.84
N ALA A 246 8.87 -4.69 29.95
CA ALA A 246 7.71 -5.46 30.36
C ALA A 246 8.06 -6.85 30.92
N PHE A 247 9.09 -7.50 30.40
CA PHE A 247 9.62 -8.73 30.98
C PHE A 247 10.24 -8.48 32.36
N ASP A 248 11.02 -7.41 32.52
CA ASP A 248 11.66 -7.08 33.79
C ASP A 248 10.62 -6.78 34.87
N SER A 249 9.54 -6.05 34.55
CA SER A 249 8.44 -5.79 35.50
C SER A 249 7.69 -7.07 35.87
N LEU A 250 7.30 -7.92 34.90
CA LEU A 250 6.49 -9.12 35.15
C LEU A 250 7.27 -10.33 35.69
N THR A 251 8.60 -10.33 35.57
CA THR A 251 9.47 -11.38 36.12
C THR A 251 10.22 -10.94 37.38
N SER A 252 9.92 -9.75 37.88
CA SER A 252 10.51 -9.20 39.09
C SER A 252 10.34 -10.14 40.30
N PRO A 253 11.37 -10.31 41.16
CA PRO A 253 11.28 -11.08 42.40
C PRO A 253 10.22 -10.58 43.38
N CYS A 254 9.72 -9.36 43.20
CA CYS A 254 8.66 -8.76 44.01
C CYS A 254 7.26 -9.33 43.71
N LEU A 255 7.11 -10.11 42.63
CA LEU A 255 5.88 -10.81 42.28
C LEU A 255 5.90 -12.27 42.74
N GLU A 256 4.71 -12.82 43.02
CA GLU A 256 4.59 -14.23 43.37
C GLU A 256 5.09 -15.12 42.24
N LYS A 257 5.93 -16.11 42.59
CA LYS A 257 6.55 -17.05 41.63
C LYS A 257 5.51 -17.80 40.79
N ASN A 258 4.31 -17.98 41.31
CA ASN A 258 3.16 -18.51 40.58
C ASN A 258 2.03 -17.46 40.59
N PRO A 259 1.43 -17.08 39.45
CA PRO A 259 1.69 -17.56 38.09
C PRO A 259 2.86 -16.85 37.37
N TRP A 260 3.31 -15.68 37.86
CA TRP A 260 4.14 -14.74 37.10
C TRP A 260 5.53 -15.25 36.72
N GLY A 261 6.19 -15.99 37.60
CA GLY A 261 7.52 -16.56 37.34
C GLY A 261 7.51 -17.84 36.49
N ASN A 262 6.35 -18.47 36.31
CA ASN A 262 6.23 -19.76 35.62
C ASN A 262 5.82 -19.63 34.15
N PHE A 263 5.26 -18.49 33.76
CA PHE A 263 4.75 -18.26 32.41
C PHE A 263 5.17 -16.89 31.88
N PRO A 264 5.65 -16.76 30.63
CA PRO A 264 6.08 -15.49 30.06
C PRO A 264 4.87 -14.61 29.70
N PHE A 265 4.24 -14.02 30.72
CA PHE A 265 3.05 -13.16 30.55
C PHE A 265 3.32 -11.97 29.64
N ALA A 266 4.53 -11.41 29.67
CA ALA A 266 4.88 -10.28 28.82
C ALA A 266 4.74 -10.63 27.32
N GLY A 267 5.38 -11.73 26.91
CA GLY A 267 5.28 -12.22 25.54
C GLY A 267 3.86 -12.65 25.16
N PHE A 268 3.11 -13.25 26.09
CA PHE A 268 1.72 -13.64 25.85
C PHE A 268 0.81 -12.43 25.61
N VAL A 269 0.88 -11.41 26.45
CA VAL A 269 0.08 -10.18 26.31
C VAL A 269 0.47 -9.44 25.03
N ALA A 270 1.76 -9.36 24.72
CA ALA A 270 2.23 -8.77 23.45
C ALA A 270 1.67 -9.50 22.23
N MET A 271 1.68 -10.83 22.24
CA MET A 271 1.11 -11.65 21.16
C MET A 271 -0.41 -11.43 21.03
N VAL A 272 -1.16 -11.47 22.12
CA VAL A 272 -2.61 -11.24 22.11
C VAL A 272 -2.93 -9.83 21.60
N SER A 273 -2.16 -8.83 22.01
CA SER A 273 -2.30 -7.45 21.56
C SER A 273 -2.01 -7.29 20.05
N ALA A 274 -0.97 -7.95 19.54
CA ALA A 274 -0.68 -8.00 18.10
C ALA A 274 -1.81 -8.68 17.31
N MET A 275 -2.34 -9.81 17.79
CA MET A 275 -3.48 -10.49 17.18
C MET A 275 -4.75 -9.61 17.22
N GLY A 276 -5.01 -8.93 18.33
CA GLY A 276 -6.11 -7.99 18.46
C GLY A 276 -6.00 -6.83 17.48
N THR A 277 -4.78 -6.29 17.31
CA THR A 277 -4.49 -5.25 16.32
C THR A 277 -4.78 -5.71 14.90
N MET A 278 -4.33 -6.92 14.54
CA MET A 278 -4.65 -7.54 13.25
C MET A 278 -6.16 -7.71 13.04
N MET A 279 -6.89 -8.13 14.07
CA MET A 279 -8.33 -8.28 14.00
C MET A 279 -8.99 -6.92 13.74
N VAL A 280 -8.58 -5.88 14.46
CA VAL A 280 -9.10 -4.51 14.26
C VAL A 280 -8.81 -4.02 12.84
N ASP A 281 -7.58 -4.17 12.33
CA ASP A 281 -7.22 -3.78 10.95
C ASP A 281 -8.09 -4.52 9.91
N THR A 282 -8.25 -5.84 10.09
CA THR A 282 -9.05 -6.69 9.21
C THR A 282 -10.53 -6.33 9.25
N PHE A 283 -11.11 -6.14 10.43
CA PHE A 283 -12.53 -5.79 10.58
C PHE A 283 -12.81 -4.37 10.08
N ALA A 284 -11.94 -3.40 10.38
CA ALA A 284 -12.07 -2.04 9.88
C ALA A 284 -12.06 -2.06 8.35
N THR A 285 -11.02 -2.64 7.74
CA THR A 285 -10.89 -2.72 6.27
C THR A 285 -12.11 -3.38 5.64
N ASN A 286 -12.55 -4.55 6.13
CA ASN A 286 -13.72 -5.26 5.60
C ASN A 286 -15.04 -4.51 5.81
N TYR A 287 -15.23 -3.85 6.96
CA TYR A 287 -16.44 -3.07 7.22
C TYR A 287 -16.54 -1.90 6.27
N TYR A 288 -15.44 -1.18 6.03
CA TYR A 288 -15.41 -0.08 5.07
C TYR A 288 -15.68 -0.58 3.66
N GLU A 289 -14.99 -1.63 3.20
CA GLU A 289 -15.26 -2.21 1.88
C GLU A 289 -16.75 -2.55 1.72
N ARG A 290 -17.37 -3.25 2.69
CA ARG A 290 -18.79 -3.64 2.63
C ARG A 290 -19.76 -2.47 2.70
N ALA A 291 -19.53 -1.50 3.59
CA ALA A 291 -20.39 -0.33 3.74
C ALA A 291 -20.37 0.55 2.47
N HIS A 292 -19.25 0.57 1.75
CA HIS A 292 -19.11 1.26 0.48
C HIS A 292 -19.77 0.51 -0.69
N PHE A 293 -19.64 -0.83 -0.77
CA PHE A 293 -20.38 -1.61 -1.77
C PHE A 293 -21.90 -1.51 -1.60
N ASN A 294 -22.41 -1.51 -0.37
CA ASN A 294 -23.85 -1.35 -0.11
C ASN A 294 -24.38 0.06 -0.46
N LYS A 295 -23.54 1.10 -0.41
CA LYS A 295 -23.93 2.46 -0.82
C LYS A 295 -23.95 2.66 -2.33
N ALA A 296 -23.28 1.81 -3.10
CA ALA A 296 -23.28 1.85 -4.57
C ALA A 296 -24.57 1.28 -5.20
N LEU A 297 -25.51 0.77 -4.40
CA LEU A 297 -26.85 0.34 -4.82
C LEU A 297 -27.92 1.15 -4.08
N PRO A 298 -28.42 2.22 -4.70
CA PRO A 298 -29.85 2.39 -4.82
C PRO A 298 -30.22 2.98 -6.19
N VAL A 299 -30.53 2.13 -7.17
CA VAL A 299 -31.35 2.57 -8.30
C VAL A 299 -32.79 2.42 -7.87
N LYS A 300 -33.47 3.55 -7.68
CA LYS A 300 -34.94 3.60 -7.57
C LYS A 300 -35.52 3.08 -8.88
N GLU A 301 -36.27 1.99 -8.81
CA GLU A 301 -37.29 1.66 -9.80
C GLU A 301 -38.43 2.66 -9.64
N ASP A 302 -38.53 3.64 -10.54
CA ASP A 302 -39.79 4.33 -10.78
C ASP A 302 -40.30 3.89 -12.16
N ALA A 303 -41.44 3.21 -12.09
CA ALA A 303 -42.18 2.63 -13.20
C ALA A 303 -42.78 3.70 -14.11
N HIS A 304 -42.63 3.54 -15.42
CA HIS A 304 -43.61 4.04 -16.38
C HIS A 304 -43.83 3.01 -17.49
N VAL A 305 -45.04 2.47 -17.47
CA VAL A 305 -45.66 1.54 -18.42
C VAL A 305 -45.90 2.25 -19.75
N HIS A 306 -45.53 1.61 -20.86
CA HIS A 306 -46.22 1.79 -22.13
C HIS A 306 -46.27 0.45 -22.86
N GLU A 307 -47.48 -0.12 -22.89
CA GLU A 307 -47.89 -1.25 -23.73
C GLU A 307 -47.86 -0.86 -25.22
N VAL A 308 -47.31 -1.73 -26.07
CA VAL A 308 -47.91 -2.09 -27.36
C VAL A 308 -47.62 -3.56 -27.65
N ALA A 309 -48.69 -4.33 -27.82
CA ALA A 309 -48.70 -5.74 -28.16
C ALA A 309 -48.41 -5.98 -29.66
N HIS A 310 -47.72 -7.08 -29.98
CA HIS A 310 -48.08 -7.95 -31.12
C HIS A 310 -47.46 -9.34 -30.95
N GLU A 311 -48.31 -10.36 -31.10
CA GLU A 311 -48.06 -11.78 -30.89
C GLU A 311 -47.33 -12.49 -32.05
N GLY A 312 -46.59 -13.56 -31.71
CA GLY A 312 -46.51 -14.77 -32.53
C GLY A 312 -45.12 -15.30 -32.90
N HIS A 313 -44.46 -16.09 -32.03
CA HIS A 313 -43.89 -17.44 -32.33
C HIS A 313 -43.00 -18.04 -31.20
N VAL A 314 -43.49 -19.16 -30.63
CA VAL A 314 -42.84 -20.38 -30.10
C VAL A 314 -41.39 -20.35 -29.52
N HIS A 315 -41.33 -20.40 -28.18
CA HIS A 315 -40.47 -21.16 -27.23
C HIS A 315 -39.14 -21.83 -27.68
N VAL A 316 -37.98 -21.33 -27.18
CA VAL A 316 -36.79 -22.11 -26.75
C VAL A 316 -36.06 -21.34 -25.64
N HIS A 317 -35.68 -22.05 -24.56
CA HIS A 317 -35.03 -21.51 -23.35
C HIS A 317 -33.55 -21.12 -23.54
N THR A 318 -33.08 -20.33 -22.56
CA THR A 318 -31.68 -20.11 -22.11
C THR A 318 -30.75 -19.24 -22.98
N HIS A 319 -30.69 -17.94 -22.67
CA HIS A 319 -29.43 -17.19 -22.71
C HIS A 319 -29.36 -16.22 -21.52
N ALA A 320 -28.53 -16.60 -20.55
CA ALA A 320 -28.00 -15.67 -19.56
C ALA A 320 -27.00 -14.75 -20.29
N THR A 321 -27.43 -13.53 -20.58
CA THR A 321 -26.56 -12.44 -21.01
C THR A 321 -25.72 -11.99 -19.82
N HIS A 322 -24.49 -12.51 -19.75
CA HIS A 322 -23.51 -12.10 -18.74
C HIS A 322 -23.02 -10.68 -19.06
N GLY A 323 -23.14 -9.80 -18.07
CA GLY A 323 -22.91 -8.37 -18.19
C GLY A 323 -21.51 -7.98 -18.65
N HIS A 324 -21.47 -6.97 -19.51
CA HIS A 324 -20.26 -6.24 -19.85
C HIS A 324 -19.88 -5.33 -18.67
N ALA A 325 -18.84 -5.71 -17.93
CA ALA A 325 -18.22 -4.85 -16.94
C ALA A 325 -17.39 -3.76 -17.65
N HIS A 326 -17.90 -2.53 -17.66
CA HIS A 326 -17.11 -1.34 -17.99
C HIS A 326 -16.21 -1.00 -16.79
N GLY A 327 -14.97 -1.50 -16.82
CA GLY A 327 -13.94 -1.10 -15.87
C GLY A 327 -13.22 0.19 -16.30
N SER A 328 -13.10 1.15 -15.38
CA SER A 328 -11.82 1.82 -15.01
C SER A 328 -11.88 3.30 -14.62
N ALA A 329 -13.05 3.95 -14.49
CA ALA A 329 -13.11 5.34 -14.00
C ALA A 329 -13.46 5.48 -12.51
N PHE A 330 -14.31 4.61 -11.96
CA PHE A 330 -14.72 4.67 -10.54
C PHE A 330 -13.71 4.00 -9.59
N VAL A 331 -13.04 2.93 -10.04
CA VAL A 331 -12.13 2.12 -9.21
C VAL A 331 -10.94 2.92 -8.66
N SER A 332 -10.48 3.96 -9.36
CA SER A 332 -9.33 4.77 -8.92
C SER A 332 -9.64 5.68 -7.74
N ASP A 333 -10.87 6.19 -7.63
CA ASP A 333 -11.26 7.03 -6.48
C ASP A 333 -11.55 6.13 -5.27
N ASP A 334 -12.22 4.99 -5.52
CA ASP A 334 -12.57 4.00 -4.49
C ASP A 334 -11.33 3.36 -3.83
N LEU A 335 -10.33 2.93 -4.61
CA LEU A 335 -9.07 2.40 -4.07
C LEU A 335 -8.33 3.45 -3.23
N SER A 336 -8.37 4.72 -3.65
CA SER A 336 -7.72 5.82 -2.93
C SER A 336 -8.38 6.11 -1.58
N THR A 337 -9.70 5.94 -1.48
CA THR A 337 -10.43 6.14 -0.21
C THR A 337 -10.18 5.02 0.79
N ALA A 338 -10.14 3.76 0.35
CA ALA A 338 -9.80 2.62 1.19
C ALA A 338 -8.37 2.75 1.76
N ASP A 339 -7.40 3.11 0.91
CA ASP A 339 -6.02 3.36 1.33
C ASP A 339 -5.93 4.49 2.37
N LEU A 340 -6.69 5.59 2.19
CA LEU A 340 -6.73 6.69 3.15
C LEU A 340 -7.33 6.27 4.49
N VAL A 341 -8.38 5.46 4.48
CA VAL A 341 -8.99 4.95 5.71
C VAL A 341 -8.01 4.02 6.45
N ARG A 342 -7.34 3.12 5.72
CA ARG A 342 -6.28 2.27 6.29
C ARG A 342 -5.21 3.12 6.97
N HIS A 343 -4.66 4.13 6.29
CA HIS A 343 -3.66 5.02 6.89
C HIS A 343 -4.17 5.78 8.13
N ARG A 344 -5.46 6.13 8.19
CA ARG A 344 -6.07 6.74 9.38
C ARG A 344 -6.14 5.77 10.56
N VAL A 345 -6.61 4.54 10.32
CA VAL A 345 -6.66 3.49 11.34
C VAL A 345 -5.26 3.19 11.87
N ILE A 346 -4.30 2.97 10.96
CA ILE A 346 -2.87 2.79 11.29
C ILE A 346 -2.37 3.92 12.19
N SER A 347 -2.65 5.18 11.84
CA SER A 347 -2.18 6.33 12.60
C SER A 347 -2.83 6.43 14.00
N GLN A 348 -4.10 6.06 14.14
CA GLN A 348 -4.82 6.11 15.42
C GLN A 348 -4.39 4.97 16.35
N VAL A 349 -4.24 3.76 15.82
CA VAL A 349 -3.76 2.59 16.58
C VAL A 349 -2.32 2.82 17.04
N LEU A 350 -1.46 3.38 16.18
CA LEU A 350 -0.10 3.73 16.53
C LEU A 350 -0.06 4.78 17.66
N GLU A 351 -0.87 5.84 17.55
CA GLU A 351 -0.96 6.87 18.59
C GLU A 351 -1.41 6.29 19.93
N LEU A 352 -2.39 5.38 19.94
CA LEU A 352 -2.86 4.71 21.15
C LEU A 352 -1.73 3.91 21.84
N GLY A 353 -0.94 3.14 21.07
CA GLY A 353 0.19 2.38 21.59
C GLY A 353 1.25 3.28 22.21
N ILE A 354 1.62 4.36 21.51
CA ILE A 354 2.60 5.34 21.98
C ILE A 354 2.11 6.08 23.24
N VAL A 355 0.83 6.51 23.27
CA VAL A 355 0.27 7.25 24.41
C VAL A 355 0.28 6.41 25.68
N VAL A 356 -0.16 5.15 25.61
CA VAL A 356 -0.17 4.25 26.78
C VAL A 356 1.25 4.09 27.35
N HIS A 357 2.22 3.86 26.48
CA HIS A 357 3.62 3.70 26.88
C HIS A 357 4.21 5.00 27.46
N SER A 358 3.96 6.14 26.80
CA SER A 358 4.44 7.46 27.22
C SER A 358 3.92 7.89 28.60
N ILE A 359 2.68 7.55 28.97
CA ILE A 359 2.15 7.84 30.32
C ILE A 359 2.91 7.04 31.38
N ILE A 360 3.14 5.75 31.13
CA ILE A 360 3.76 4.84 32.08
C ILE A 360 5.20 5.27 32.36
N ILE A 361 5.99 5.53 31.30
CA ILE A 361 7.33 6.11 31.43
C ILE A 361 7.28 7.41 32.24
N GLY A 362 6.33 8.30 31.92
CA GLY A 362 6.20 9.58 32.61
C GLY A 362 5.97 9.40 34.10
N ILE A 363 5.07 8.49 34.51
CA ILE A 363 4.77 8.21 35.92
C ILE A 363 6.01 7.66 36.63
N SER A 364 6.69 6.66 36.06
CA SER A 364 7.89 6.07 36.65
C SER A 364 9.02 7.10 36.80
N LEU A 365 9.23 7.96 35.80
CA LEU A 365 10.20 9.05 35.87
C LEU A 365 9.82 10.10 36.92
N GLY A 366 8.55 10.50 36.99
CA GLY A 366 8.05 11.50 37.94
C GLY A 366 8.09 11.03 39.39
N ALA A 367 7.97 9.72 39.63
CA ALA A 367 8.08 9.11 40.95
C ALA A 367 9.54 8.86 41.39
N SER A 368 10.52 9.02 40.49
CA SER A 368 11.94 8.82 40.80
C SER A 368 12.51 9.95 41.67
N TYR A 369 13.31 9.61 42.69
CA TYR A 369 13.88 10.58 43.64
C TYR A 369 15.38 10.87 43.45
N SER A 370 16.10 10.11 42.61
CA SER A 370 17.55 10.21 42.43
C SER A 370 17.93 11.19 41.30
N PRO A 371 18.56 12.35 41.59
CA PRO A 371 18.97 13.30 40.56
C PRO A 371 20.03 12.75 39.60
N ASN A 372 20.83 11.78 40.07
CA ASN A 372 21.88 11.12 39.27
C ASN A 372 21.30 10.14 38.25
N THR A 373 20.09 9.63 38.49
CA THR A 373 19.34 8.77 37.57
C THR A 373 18.49 9.63 36.63
N ILE A 374 17.83 10.66 37.16
CA ILE A 374 16.90 11.52 36.41
C ILE A 374 17.60 12.30 35.28
N LYS A 375 18.78 12.89 35.53
CA LYS A 375 19.48 13.71 34.53
C LYS A 375 19.82 12.98 33.22
N PRO A 376 20.51 11.83 33.23
CA PRO A 376 20.78 11.08 32.00
C PRO A 376 19.49 10.51 31.40
N LEU A 377 18.55 10.04 32.23
CA LEU A 377 17.29 9.46 31.76
C LEU A 377 16.41 10.49 31.05
N VAL A 378 16.31 11.73 31.54
CA VAL A 378 15.59 12.82 30.84
C VAL A 378 16.24 13.14 29.49
N ALA A 379 17.57 13.14 29.42
CA ALA A 379 18.27 13.37 28.15
C ALA A 379 18.01 12.23 27.16
N ALA A 380 18.06 10.98 27.60
CA ALA A 380 17.75 9.80 26.80
C ALA A 380 16.28 9.81 26.33
N LEU A 381 15.34 10.12 27.23
CA LEU A 381 13.91 10.20 26.92
C LEU A 381 13.56 11.35 25.98
N THR A 382 14.31 12.45 25.99
CA THR A 382 14.12 13.53 25.01
C THR A 382 14.42 13.05 23.60
N PHE A 383 15.54 12.34 23.41
CA PHE A 383 15.88 11.74 22.12
C PHE A 383 14.91 10.60 21.76
N HIS A 384 14.48 9.80 22.74
CA HIS A 384 13.44 8.79 22.57
C HIS A 384 12.17 9.39 21.97
N GLN A 385 11.61 10.42 22.63
CA GLN A 385 10.39 11.09 22.20
C GLN A 385 10.56 11.77 20.83
N PHE A 386 11.76 12.25 20.50
CA PHE A 386 12.04 12.78 19.16
C PHE A 386 11.89 11.69 18.08
N PHE A 387 12.44 10.50 18.32
CA PHE A 387 12.35 9.39 17.38
C PHE A 387 10.93 8.81 17.27
N GLU A 388 10.24 8.61 18.40
CA GLU A 388 8.82 8.21 18.40
C GLU A 388 7.93 9.25 17.70
N GLY A 389 8.19 10.54 17.93
CA GLY A 389 7.46 11.65 17.31
C GLY A 389 7.66 11.74 15.80
N MET A 390 8.87 11.47 15.31
CA MET A 390 9.12 11.28 13.88
C MET A 390 8.33 10.10 13.31
N GLY A 391 8.21 9.01 14.08
CA GLY A 391 7.42 7.85 13.72
C GLY A 391 5.93 8.16 13.61
N LEU A 392 5.34 8.74 14.64
CA LEU A 392 3.93 9.13 14.62
C LEU A 392 3.64 10.17 13.52
N GLY A 393 4.50 11.20 13.39
CA GLY A 393 4.35 12.27 12.40
C GLY A 393 4.35 11.76 10.96
N GLY A 394 5.16 10.74 10.66
CA GLY A 394 5.17 10.12 9.33
C GLY A 394 3.90 9.32 9.01
N CYS A 395 3.26 8.69 10.00
CA CYS A 395 1.93 8.07 9.85
C CYS A 395 0.82 9.10 9.67
N ILE A 396 0.79 10.15 10.50
CA ILE A 396 -0.18 11.25 10.40
C ILE A 396 -0.12 11.92 9.02
N SER A 397 1.09 12.13 8.50
CA SER A 397 1.32 12.72 7.18
C SER A 397 0.74 11.89 6.03
N GLN A 398 0.62 10.57 6.20
CA GLN A 398 0.02 9.66 5.21
C GLN A 398 -1.51 9.65 5.28
N ALA A 399 -2.06 9.78 6.49
CA ALA A 399 -3.50 9.71 6.77
C ALA A 399 -4.33 10.91 6.26
N LYS A 400 -3.66 12.01 5.84
CA LYS A 400 -4.28 13.25 5.34
C LYS A 400 -5.46 13.72 6.20
N PHE A 401 -5.23 13.82 7.52
CA PHE A 401 -6.20 14.36 8.45
C PHE A 401 -6.45 15.85 8.20
N LYS A 402 -7.60 16.35 8.65
CA LYS A 402 -7.88 17.80 8.70
C LYS A 402 -6.93 18.46 9.71
N SER A 403 -6.54 19.71 9.50
CA SER A 403 -5.57 20.42 10.36
C SER A 403 -5.95 20.40 11.84
N LYS A 404 -7.25 20.49 12.18
CA LYS A 404 -7.73 20.39 13.56
C LYS A 404 -7.38 19.04 14.20
N ALA A 405 -7.60 17.94 13.47
CA ALA A 405 -7.28 16.59 13.96
C ALA A 405 -5.76 16.39 14.10
N ILE A 406 -4.97 16.88 13.14
CA ILE A 406 -3.49 16.86 13.24
C ILE A 406 -3.04 17.61 14.50
N ALA A 407 -3.56 18.82 14.72
CA ALA A 407 -3.23 19.62 15.90
C ALA A 407 -3.62 18.90 17.20
N THR A 408 -4.79 18.26 17.24
CA THR A 408 -5.23 17.46 18.39
C THR A 408 -4.27 16.29 18.67
N MET A 409 -3.89 15.52 17.65
CA MET A 409 -2.99 14.37 17.82
C MET A 409 -1.60 14.80 18.29
N VAL A 410 -1.04 15.86 17.69
CA VAL A 410 0.25 16.42 18.11
C VAL A 410 0.19 16.93 19.55
N LEU A 411 -0.93 17.56 19.95
CA LEU A 411 -1.14 18.02 21.32
C LEU A 411 -1.19 16.86 22.31
N PHE A 412 -1.93 15.79 21.99
CA PHE A 412 -1.95 14.58 22.83
C PHE A 412 -0.55 13.99 22.97
N PHE A 413 0.16 13.76 21.87
CA PHE A 413 1.54 13.24 21.92
C PHE A 413 2.47 14.10 22.79
N SER A 414 2.40 15.43 22.65
CA SER A 414 3.28 16.36 23.37
C SER A 414 2.95 16.49 24.86
N LEU A 415 1.69 16.36 25.25
CA LEU A 415 1.25 16.51 26.64
C LEU A 415 1.28 15.21 27.44
N THR A 416 1.29 14.06 26.78
CA THR A 416 1.16 12.75 27.42
C THR A 416 2.30 12.49 28.43
N THR A 417 3.56 12.59 28.00
CA THR A 417 4.72 12.33 28.87
C THR A 417 4.83 13.35 30.01
N PRO A 418 4.71 14.68 29.80
CA PRO A 418 4.68 15.65 30.88
C PRO A 418 3.53 15.45 31.87
N THR A 419 2.35 15.05 31.39
CA THR A 419 1.21 14.73 32.26
C THR A 419 1.52 13.51 33.11
N GLY A 420 2.11 12.46 32.53
CA GLY A 420 2.60 11.29 33.27
C GLY A 420 3.59 11.67 34.37
N ILE A 421 4.57 12.54 34.06
CA ILE A 421 5.54 13.06 35.04
C ILE A 421 4.84 13.81 36.18
N GLY A 422 3.91 14.70 35.85
CA GLY A 422 3.15 15.44 36.85
C GLY A 422 2.33 14.54 37.76
N ILE A 423 1.71 13.50 37.20
CA ILE A 423 1.01 12.47 37.98
C ILE A 423 2.00 11.73 38.87
N GLY A 424 3.12 11.24 38.32
CA GLY A 424 4.17 10.54 39.04
C GLY A 424 4.72 11.34 40.22
N MET A 425 4.96 12.64 40.03
CA MET A 425 5.37 13.55 41.11
C MET A 425 4.29 13.67 42.19
N GLY A 426 3.01 13.80 41.80
CA GLY A 426 1.89 13.94 42.72
C GLY A 426 1.60 12.69 43.56
N ILE A 427 1.81 11.49 42.98
CA ILE A 427 1.63 10.22 43.69
C ILE A 427 2.93 9.67 44.29
N SER A 428 4.06 10.34 44.10
CA SER A 428 5.41 9.87 44.46
C SER A 428 5.51 9.38 45.91
N SER A 429 4.78 10.00 46.85
CA SER A 429 4.81 9.62 48.27
C SER A 429 4.05 8.31 48.59
N VAL A 430 3.16 7.87 47.71
CA VAL A 430 2.31 6.67 47.88
C VAL A 430 2.66 5.58 46.86
N TYR A 431 3.18 5.96 45.70
CA TYR A 431 3.57 5.07 44.64
C TYR A 431 4.90 4.39 44.97
N ASN A 432 4.88 3.06 45.02
CA ASN A 432 6.07 2.24 45.12
C ASN A 432 6.29 1.53 43.78
N GLU A 433 7.34 1.94 43.06
CA GLU A 433 7.75 1.35 41.78
C GLU A 433 8.04 -0.17 41.89
N ASN A 434 8.47 -0.64 43.07
CA ASN A 434 8.73 -2.06 43.33
C ASN A 434 7.49 -2.80 43.90
N GLY A 435 6.35 -2.12 43.98
CA GLY A 435 5.11 -2.71 44.46
C GLY A 435 4.53 -3.72 43.46
N PRO A 436 3.92 -4.83 43.91
CA PRO A 436 3.40 -5.85 43.01
C PRO A 436 2.32 -5.30 42.07
N THR A 437 1.48 -4.36 42.54
CA THR A 437 0.46 -3.71 41.72
C THR A 437 1.05 -2.80 40.65
N ALA A 438 2.10 -2.05 40.95
CA ALA A 438 2.79 -1.18 40.00
C ALA A 438 3.43 -2.03 38.88
N LEU A 439 4.20 -3.05 39.26
CA LEU A 439 4.87 -3.96 38.34
C LEU A 439 3.91 -4.74 37.43
N MET A 440 2.76 -5.19 37.97
CA MET A 440 1.72 -5.84 37.16
C MET A 440 1.12 -4.88 36.12
N VAL A 441 0.77 -3.66 36.53
CA VAL A 441 0.15 -2.67 35.65
C VAL A 441 1.15 -2.24 34.56
N GLU A 442 2.35 -1.82 34.95
CA GLU A 442 3.42 -1.44 34.03
C GLU A 442 3.73 -2.56 33.04
N GLY A 443 3.95 -3.77 33.55
CA GLY A 443 4.25 -4.94 32.74
C GLY A 443 3.16 -5.30 31.73
N ILE A 444 1.89 -5.31 32.13
CA ILE A 444 0.78 -5.64 31.23
C ILE A 444 0.62 -4.58 30.14
N PHE A 445 0.63 -3.30 30.50
CA PHE A 445 0.42 -2.23 29.53
C PHE A 445 1.61 -2.03 28.59
N ASN A 446 2.85 -2.16 29.08
CA ASN A 446 4.04 -2.14 28.22
C ASN A 446 4.04 -3.35 27.28
N SER A 447 3.68 -4.55 27.76
CA SER A 447 3.52 -5.72 26.88
C SER A 447 2.48 -5.51 25.78
N ALA A 448 1.33 -4.94 26.14
CA ALA A 448 0.26 -4.65 25.19
C ALA A 448 0.71 -3.62 24.15
N SER A 449 1.38 -2.54 24.57
CA SER A 449 1.90 -1.50 23.68
C SER A 449 2.99 -2.05 22.74
N ALA A 450 3.94 -2.84 23.26
CA ALA A 450 4.97 -3.50 22.45
C ALA A 450 4.34 -4.38 21.36
N GLY A 451 3.32 -5.17 21.71
CA GLY A 451 2.58 -5.99 20.75
C GLY A 451 1.94 -5.19 19.61
N ILE A 452 1.30 -4.06 19.93
CA ILE A 452 0.72 -3.14 18.94
C ILE A 452 1.85 -2.62 18.03
N LEU A 453 2.90 -2.04 18.60
CA LEU A 453 3.97 -1.39 17.84
C LEU A 453 4.74 -2.37 16.94
N ILE A 454 4.98 -3.59 17.40
CA ILE A 454 5.61 -4.65 16.61
C ILE A 454 4.74 -5.03 15.41
N TYR A 455 3.44 -5.24 15.63
CA TYR A 455 2.51 -5.56 14.55
C TYR A 455 2.45 -4.43 13.52
N MET A 456 2.25 -3.20 13.99
CA MET A 456 2.19 -2.00 13.16
C MET A 456 3.46 -1.84 12.31
N ALA A 457 4.64 -2.04 12.89
CA ALA A 457 5.90 -1.90 12.17
C ALA A 457 6.09 -3.01 11.12
N LEU A 458 5.93 -4.28 11.50
CA LEU A 458 6.22 -5.40 10.62
C LEU A 458 5.18 -5.57 9.51
N VAL A 459 3.89 -5.51 9.86
CA VAL A 459 2.80 -5.86 8.94
C VAL A 459 2.33 -4.62 8.19
N ASP A 460 1.94 -3.57 8.91
CA ASP A 460 1.29 -2.40 8.29
C ASP A 460 2.23 -1.44 7.59
N LEU A 461 3.49 -1.36 8.05
CA LEU A 461 4.48 -0.48 7.43
C LEU A 461 5.44 -1.26 6.53
N LEU A 462 6.12 -2.28 7.05
CA LEU A 462 7.20 -2.95 6.33
C LEU A 462 6.69 -3.94 5.27
N ALA A 463 5.80 -4.86 5.64
CA ALA A 463 5.32 -5.87 4.69
C ALA A 463 4.55 -5.21 3.53
N ALA A 464 3.69 -4.23 3.81
CA ALA A 464 2.97 -3.48 2.79
C ALA A 464 3.90 -2.81 1.75
N ASP A 465 4.99 -2.17 2.19
CA ASP A 465 5.86 -1.43 1.28
C ASP A 465 6.93 -2.30 0.59
N PHE A 466 7.55 -3.24 1.32
CA PHE A 466 8.59 -4.12 0.76
C PHE A 466 8.05 -5.20 -0.18
N THR A 467 6.78 -5.60 -0.04
CA THR A 467 6.16 -6.56 -0.97
C THR A 467 5.67 -5.90 -2.26
N SER A 468 5.66 -4.56 -2.32
CA SER A 468 5.17 -3.80 -3.47
C SER A 468 5.98 -4.09 -4.74
N PRO A 469 5.32 -4.12 -5.93
CA PRO A 469 6.01 -4.31 -7.21
C PRO A 469 7.10 -3.25 -7.45
N ARG A 470 6.89 -2.02 -6.95
CA ARG A 470 7.85 -0.92 -7.04
C ARG A 470 9.17 -1.23 -6.34
N MET A 471 9.12 -1.85 -5.15
CA MET A 471 10.31 -2.23 -4.38
C MET A 471 11.08 -3.35 -5.10
N LYS A 472 10.37 -4.37 -5.59
CA LYS A 472 10.94 -5.55 -6.28
C LYS A 472 11.65 -5.22 -7.59
N CYS A 473 11.18 -4.20 -8.32
CA CYS A 473 11.76 -3.85 -9.63
C CYS A 473 13.01 -2.95 -9.54
N ASN A 474 13.41 -2.44 -8.36
CA ASN A 474 14.50 -1.46 -8.25
C ASN A 474 15.46 -1.76 -7.10
N ILE A 475 16.58 -2.40 -7.44
CA ILE A 475 17.59 -2.81 -6.45
C ILE A 475 18.23 -1.65 -5.68
N ARG A 476 18.39 -0.46 -6.30
CA ARG A 476 18.92 0.73 -5.60
C ARG A 476 17.93 1.28 -4.58
N LEU A 477 16.64 1.15 -4.89
CA LEU A 477 15.57 1.55 -3.99
C LEU A 477 15.50 0.57 -2.80
N GLN A 478 15.55 -0.72 -3.09
CA GLN A 478 15.57 -1.78 -2.08
C GLN A 478 16.77 -1.67 -1.14
N LEU A 479 17.98 -1.46 -1.66
CA LEU A 479 19.18 -1.28 -0.83
C LEU A 479 19.08 -0.02 0.03
N GLY A 480 18.62 1.09 -0.54
CA GLY A 480 18.39 2.32 0.22
C GLY A 480 17.33 2.15 1.31
N ALA A 481 16.31 1.34 1.07
CA ALA A 481 15.27 1.02 2.04
C ALA A 481 15.79 0.18 3.19
N HIS A 482 16.53 -0.89 2.92
CA HIS A 482 17.17 -1.70 3.97
C HIS A 482 18.17 -0.90 4.79
N LEU A 483 19.01 -0.06 4.16
CA LEU A 483 19.94 0.80 4.89
C LEU A 483 19.23 1.80 5.80
N SER A 484 18.16 2.45 5.31
CA SER A 484 17.38 3.40 6.10
C SER A 484 16.67 2.70 7.26
N LEU A 485 16.11 1.51 7.01
CA LEU A 485 15.48 0.67 8.04
C LEU A 485 16.46 0.32 9.17
N LEU A 486 17.63 -0.21 8.81
CA LEU A 486 18.68 -0.57 9.76
C LEU A 486 19.21 0.65 10.53
N LEU A 487 19.35 1.80 9.86
CA LEU A 487 19.75 3.04 10.53
C LEU A 487 18.72 3.47 11.59
N GLY A 488 17.43 3.40 11.27
CA GLY A 488 16.36 3.77 12.20
C GLY A 488 16.32 2.85 13.42
N SER A 489 16.37 1.53 13.18
CA SER A 489 16.44 0.55 14.26
C SER A 489 17.71 0.72 15.10
N GLY A 490 18.86 0.92 14.46
CA GLY A 490 20.13 1.11 15.13
C GLY A 490 20.18 2.35 16.02
N CYS A 491 19.66 3.49 15.55
CA CYS A 491 19.57 4.71 16.37
C CYS A 491 18.73 4.48 17.63
N MET A 492 17.57 3.85 17.49
CA MET A 492 16.68 3.60 18.61
C MET A 492 17.24 2.57 19.60
N SER A 493 17.91 1.53 19.11
CA SER A 493 18.62 0.55 19.96
C SER A 493 19.81 1.16 20.71
N LEU A 494 20.56 2.09 20.10
CA LEU A 494 21.65 2.79 20.78
C LEU A 494 21.14 3.67 21.92
N LEU A 495 19.98 4.31 21.73
CA LEU A 495 19.32 5.07 22.79
C LEU A 495 18.85 4.17 23.92
N ALA A 496 18.26 3.01 23.61
CA ALA A 496 17.84 2.04 24.63
C ALA A 496 19.01 1.49 25.47
N LYS A 497 20.23 1.45 24.92
CA LYS A 497 21.44 1.12 25.69
C LYS A 497 21.94 2.27 26.57
N TRP A 498 21.60 3.51 26.20
CA TRP A 498 22.09 4.72 26.84
C TRP A 498 21.15 5.26 27.94
N ALA A 499 19.85 5.05 27.77
CA ALA A 499 18.84 5.15 28.82
C ALA A 499 19.12 4.10 29.91
#